data_AF-A0A8T6G3M8-F1
#
_entry.id   AF-A0A8T6G3M8-F1
#
_cell.length_a   1.000
_cell.length_b   1.000
_cell.length_c   1.000
_cell.angle_alpha   90.00
_cell.angle_beta   90.00
_cell.angle_gamma   90.00
#
_symmetry.space_group_name_H-M   'P 1'
#
loop_
_entity.id
_entity.type
_entity.pdbx_description
1 polymer ?
#
loop_
_entity_poly.entity_id
_entity_poly.type
_entity_poly.pdbx_seq_one_letter_code
_entity_poly.pdbx_strand_id
1 'polypeptide(L)' 'MPGVLANDLHSQLNPTTVDRIVPVDSLESIQAAIAVAQREGKSLSIAGGRHAMGAQQFGSDTVLLD' A
#
# COMPACT_ATOMS: atom_id res chain seq x y z
N MET A 1 1.24 12.59 10.48
CA MET A 1 -0.22 12.34 10.35
C MET A 1 -0.46 10.89 10.72
N PRO A 2 -1.59 10.50 11.33
CA PRO A 2 -1.84 9.09 11.64
C PRO A 2 -1.98 8.29 10.32
N GLY A 3 -1.21 7.21 10.19
CA GLY A 3 -1.25 6.33 9.02
C GLY A 3 -2.54 5.49 8.96
N VAL A 4 -2.68 4.72 7.88
CA VAL A 4 -3.83 3.84 7.62
C VAL A 4 -3.49 2.41 8.03
N LEU A 5 -4.34 1.76 8.83
CA LEU A 5 -4.17 0.35 9.18
C LEU A 5 -4.59 -0.53 7.99
N ALA A 6 -3.62 -1.22 7.40
CA ALA A 6 -3.82 -2.26 6.40
C ALA A 6 -3.70 -3.64 7.06
N ASN A 7 -4.63 -4.53 6.77
CA ASN A 7 -4.58 -5.92 7.22
C ASN A 7 -5.22 -6.79 6.14
N ASP A 8 -4.76 -8.04 6.04
CA ASP A 8 -5.34 -9.02 5.12
C ASP A 8 -6.82 -9.28 5.47
N LEU A 9 -7.67 -9.36 4.44
CA LEU A 9 -9.11 -9.52 4.59
C LEU A 9 -9.48 -10.89 5.19
N HIS A 10 -8.70 -11.93 4.92
CA HIS A 10 -9.04 -13.30 5.27
C HIS A 10 -8.63 -13.70 6.69
N SER A 11 -7.37 -13.43 7.06
CA SER A 11 -6.77 -13.88 8.33
C SER A 11 -6.68 -12.78 9.37
N GLN A 12 -6.54 -11.52 8.95
CA GLN A 12 -6.33 -10.35 9.82
C GLN A 12 -5.17 -10.50 10.82
N LEU A 13 -4.18 -11.37 10.56
CA LEU A 13 -3.14 -11.69 11.53
C LEU A 13 -1.98 -10.69 11.56
N ASN A 14 -1.86 -9.80 10.58
CA ASN A 14 -0.69 -8.93 10.42
C ASN A 14 -1.12 -7.48 10.11
N PRO A 15 -1.67 -6.76 11.10
CA PRO A 15 -1.99 -5.34 10.95
C PRO A 15 -0.70 -4.52 10.77
N THR A 16 -0.59 -3.82 9.64
CA THR A 16 0.50 -2.89 9.33
C THR A 16 -0.05 -1.49 9.15
N THR A 17 0.58 -0.49 9.75
CA THR A 17 0.24 0.92 9.48
C THR A 17 1.03 1.39 8.26
N VAL A 18 0.33 1.65 7.17
CA VAL A 18 0.88 2.29 5.96
C VAL A 18 0.66 3.79 6.02
N ASP A 19 1.37 4.57 5.23
CA ASP A 19 1.18 6.02 5.18
C ASP A 19 -0.17 6.39 4.55
N ARG A 20 -0.49 5.76 3.42
CA ARG A 20 -1.74 5.92 2.68
C ARG A 20 -2.00 4.73 1.77
N ILE A 21 -3.24 4.60 1.31
CA ILE A 21 -3.64 3.65 0.27
C ILE A 21 -4.03 4.45 -0.98
N VAL A 22 -3.54 4.05 -2.15
CA VAL A 22 -3.81 4.65 -3.45
C VAL A 22 -4.53 3.62 -4.32
N PRO A 23 -5.77 3.89 -4.76
CA PRO A 23 -6.50 2.99 -5.66
C PRO A 23 -5.83 2.95 -7.03
N VAL A 24 -5.69 1.75 -7.60
CA VAL A 24 -5.13 1.56 -8.93
C VAL A 24 -6.22 1.19 -9.94
N ASP A 25 -6.54 2.11 -10.86
CA ASP A 25 -7.54 1.93 -11.92
C ASP A 25 -6.96 2.05 -13.35
N SER A 26 -5.71 2.48 -13.47
CA SER A 26 -5.07 2.83 -14.74
C SER A 26 -3.55 2.80 -14.63
N LEU A 27 -2.85 2.76 -15.76
CA LEU A 27 -1.38 2.86 -15.77
C LEU A 27 -0.92 4.25 -15.30
N GLU A 28 -1.70 5.27 -15.65
CA GLU A 28 -1.47 6.66 -15.28
C GLU A 28 -1.55 6.83 -13.76
N SER A 29 -2.50 6.18 -13.07
CA SER A 29 -2.62 6.26 -11.62
C SER A 29 -1.40 5.63 -10.91
N ILE A 30 -0.89 4.51 -11.43
CA ILE A 30 0.35 3.88 -10.95
C ILE A 30 1.54 4.84 -11.11
N GLN A 31 1.71 5.42 -12.30
CA GLN A 31 2.81 6.33 -12.59
C GLN A 31 2.76 7.58 -11.70
N ALA A 32 1.57 8.15 -11.51
CA ALA A 32 1.35 9.29 -10.63
C ALA A 32 1.70 8.96 -9.18
N ALA A 33 1.28 7.80 -8.68
CA ALA A 33 1.58 7.36 -7.32
C ALA A 33 3.08 7.17 -7.09
N ILE A 34 3.80 6.60 -8.06
CA ILE A 34 5.26 6.45 -8.01
C ILE A 34 5.94 7.81 -7.95
N ALA A 35 5.56 8.74 -8.83
CA ALA A 35 6.15 10.07 -8.88
C ALA A 35 5.91 10.86 -7.58
N VAL A 36 4.71 10.76 -7.00
CA VAL A 36 4.37 11.40 -5.73
C VAL A 36 5.18 10.80 -4.58
N ALA A 37 5.21 9.48 -4.45
CA ALA A 37 5.97 8.82 -3.39
C ALA A 37 7.48 9.15 -3.48
N GLN A 38 8.05 9.19 -4.69
CA GLN A 38 9.43 9.60 -4.90
C GLN A 38 9.68 11.04 -4.43
N ARG A 39 8.80 11.99 -4.79
CA ARG A 39 8.92 13.40 -4.37
C ARG A 39 8.83 13.57 -2.86
N GLU A 40 8.11 12.68 -2.19
CA GLU A 40 7.93 12.67 -0.74
C GLU A 40 8.98 11.82 -0.01
N GLY A 41 9.88 11.14 -0.74
CA GLY A 41 10.89 10.25 -0.16
C GLY A 41 10.30 9.00 0.49
N LYS A 42 9.13 8.54 0.06
CA LYS A 42 8.43 7.38 0.62
C LYS A 42 8.63 6.13 -0.21
N SER A 43 8.78 4.99 0.46
CA SER A 43 8.75 3.68 -0.19
C SER A 43 7.32 3.28 -0.57
N LEU A 44 7.19 2.39 -1.55
CA LEU A 44 5.91 1.88 -2.06
C LEU A 44 5.75 0.39 -1.75
N SER A 45 4.53 -0.02 -1.48
CA SER A 45 4.10 -1.43 -1.42
C SER A 45 2.96 -1.63 -2.43
N ILE A 46 2.89 -2.77 -3.11
CA ILE A 46 1.82 -3.06 -4.08
C ILE A 46 1.07 -4.32 -3.63
N ALA A 47 -0.26 -4.24 -3.56
CA ALA A 47 -1.17 -5.35 -3.34
C ALA A 47 -2.16 -5.45 -4.52
N GLY A 48 -2.60 -6.67 -4.83
CA GLY A 48 -3.66 -6.88 -5.82
C GLY A 48 -4.95 -7.27 -5.11
N GLY A 49 -5.88 -6.33 -4.95
CA GLY A 49 -7.22 -6.56 -4.40
C GLY A 49 -7.25 -7.15 -2.99
N ARG A 50 -6.19 -6.93 -2.18
CA ARG A 50 -5.96 -7.60 -0.88
C ARG A 50 -5.86 -9.14 -0.95
N HIS A 51 -5.64 -9.74 -2.12
CA HIS A 51 -5.49 -11.19 -2.31
C HIS A 51 -4.07 -11.70 -2.01
N ALA A 52 -3.21 -10.91 -1.36
CA ALA A 52 -1.90 -11.35 -0.91
C ALA A 52 -2.06 -12.34 0.26
N MET A 53 -2.37 -13.59 -0.07
CA MET A 53 -2.46 -14.70 0.88
C MET A 53 -1.08 -14.94 1.51
N GLY A 54 -0.86 -14.42 2.71
CA GLY A 54 -0.08 -15.11 3.75
C GLY A 54 1.41 -14.76 3.96
N ALA A 55 2.08 -13.88 3.19
CA ALA A 55 3.48 -13.55 3.51
C ALA A 55 4.09 -12.29 2.86
N GLN A 56 3.43 -11.65 1.89
CA GLN A 56 4.00 -10.53 1.14
C GLN A 56 3.56 -9.21 1.81
N GLN A 57 4.15 -8.92 2.97
CA GLN A 57 3.68 -7.91 3.93
C GLN A 57 3.81 -6.48 3.40
N PHE A 58 2.77 -5.69 3.66
CA PHE A 58 2.79 -4.23 3.56
C PHE A 58 4.02 -3.67 4.30
N GLY A 59 4.73 -2.72 3.69
CA GLY A 59 5.79 -1.99 4.39
C GLY A 59 5.19 -0.93 5.33
N SER A 60 5.68 -0.86 6.57
CA SER A 60 5.33 0.23 7.49
C SER A 60 5.68 1.58 6.89
N ASP A 61 4.80 2.57 7.06
CA ASP A 61 4.96 3.94 6.55
C ASP A 61 5.16 4.04 5.02
N THR A 62 4.81 2.99 4.27
CA THR A 62 4.85 3.01 2.80
C THR A 62 3.56 3.56 2.20
N VAL A 63 3.63 4.00 0.95
CA VAL A 63 2.43 4.23 0.12
C VAL A 63 1.99 2.87 -0.43
N LEU A 64 0.79 2.42 -0.08
CA LEU A 64 0.22 1.17 -0.57
C LEU A 64 -0.59 1.41 -1.84
N LEU A 65 -0.27 0.71 -2.92
CA LEU A 65 -1.08 0.61 -4.13
C LEU A 65 -1.97 -0.64 -4.01
N ASP A 66 -3.30 -0.49 -4.09
CA ASP A 66 -4.30 -1.58 -3.99
C ASP A 66 -5.41 -1.38 -5.04
#